data_AF-A0A4Y9ZK43-F1
#
_entry.id   AF-A0A4Y9ZK43-F1
#
_cell.length_a   1.000
_cell.length_b   1.000
_cell.length_c   1.000
_cell.angle_alpha   90.00
_cell.angle_beta   90.00
_cell.angle_gamma   90.00
#
_symmetry.space_group_name_H-M   'P 1'
#
loop_
_entity.id
_entity.type
_entity.pdbx_description
1 polymer ?
#
loop_
_entity_poly.entity_id
_entity_poly.type
_entity_poly.pdbx_seq_one_letter_code
_entity_poly.pdbx_strand_id
1 'polypeptide(L)'
;MSFVLDICILATGWLHVLLAPYTKVEESFNLHATHDVLLYGISSATLDNYDHFMFPGVVPRSFLGSVLLAWLSTPMIHLCNHFGLISSKFDLQIIINISTYLLINRNRNAQRPSQTAIGGALALLIFTAVIFRAEVALLAIVIAFQSLLNGNLRLSRFILVGFLASISAIALTVAIDSYFWRQWPMWPELQALYFNVYEGKSAEWGVSPWHTYFTSFLPKLLLGALPLSLPGILDHRIRAIVLPCILYVGLISLLGHKEWRFIVYVIPPLNIAAARGARWMYARPPLPDAVLIPTQARLAQEHLHRPTAVPNRRGHRARKLPRHSAPYAHGNGELPWRRSLARFNAEYADAQDGTPPLTH
;
A
#
# COMPACT_ATOMS: atom_id res chain seq x y z
N MET A 1 -24.32 -2.86 5.32
CA MET A 1 -23.58 -4.13 5.08
C MET A 1 -23.99 -5.09 6.19
N SER A 2 -24.17 -6.39 5.91
CA SER A 2 -24.88 -7.31 6.82
C SER A 2 -23.96 -7.90 7.90
N PHE A 3 -24.39 -7.81 9.16
CA PHE A 3 -23.75 -8.38 10.36
C PHE A 3 -23.28 -9.84 10.20
N VAL A 4 -24.02 -10.62 9.41
CA VAL A 4 -23.68 -12.02 9.07
C VAL A 4 -22.36 -12.12 8.31
N LEU A 5 -22.12 -11.20 7.38
CA LEU A 5 -20.90 -11.18 6.57
C LEU A 5 -19.68 -10.79 7.42
N ASP A 6 -19.86 -9.90 8.39
CA ASP A 6 -18.84 -9.53 9.37
C ASP A 6 -18.46 -10.73 10.26
N ILE A 7 -19.45 -11.49 10.74
CA ILE A 7 -19.21 -12.74 11.50
C ILE A 7 -18.48 -13.77 10.65
N CYS A 8 -18.87 -13.96 9.38
CA CYS A 8 -18.20 -14.91 8.51
C CYS A 8 -16.73 -14.53 8.25
N ILE A 9 -16.44 -13.24 8.06
CA ILE A 9 -15.06 -12.75 7.89
C ILE A 9 -14.25 -13.02 9.17
N LEU A 10 -14.82 -12.70 10.33
CA LEU A 10 -14.14 -12.83 11.62
C LEU A 10 -13.88 -14.30 11.99
N ALA A 11 -14.88 -15.16 11.77
CA ALA A 11 -14.76 -16.60 11.93
C ALA A 11 -13.71 -17.21 10.99
N THR A 12 -13.61 -16.73 9.75
CA THR A 12 -12.60 -17.21 8.80
C THR A 12 -11.18 -16.86 9.26
N GLY A 13 -10.97 -15.63 9.76
CA GLY A 13 -9.68 -15.20 10.30
C GLY A 13 -9.27 -16.01 11.54
N TRP A 14 -10.20 -16.21 12.48
CA TRP A 14 -9.95 -17.02 13.68
C TRP A 14 -9.69 -18.49 13.35
N LEU A 15 -10.47 -19.06 12.42
CA LEU A 15 -10.26 -20.42 11.96
C LEU A 15 -8.88 -20.57 11.32
N HIS A 16 -8.41 -19.60 10.54
CA HIS A 16 -7.04 -19.61 10.00
C HIS A 16 -5.96 -19.59 11.08
N VAL A 17 -6.14 -18.80 12.14
CA VAL A 17 -5.19 -18.74 13.27
C VAL A 17 -5.18 -20.05 14.05
N LEU A 18 -6.35 -20.65 14.31
CA LEU A 18 -6.48 -21.92 15.02
C LEU A 18 -5.99 -23.12 14.20
N LEU A 19 -6.16 -23.07 12.87
CA LEU A 19 -5.70 -24.11 11.95
C LEU A 19 -4.24 -23.95 11.51
N ALA A 20 -3.56 -22.89 11.95
CA ALA A 20 -2.12 -22.70 11.75
C ALA A 20 -1.35 -22.84 13.09
N PRO A 21 -1.43 -24.00 13.77
CA PRO A 21 -0.52 -24.24 14.88
C PRO A 21 0.91 -24.26 14.34
N TYR A 22 1.86 -23.82 15.17
CA TYR A 22 3.31 -23.78 14.88
C TYR A 22 3.74 -22.57 14.01
N THR A 23 3.98 -21.44 14.67
CA THR A 23 4.83 -20.38 14.13
C THR A 23 6.19 -20.97 13.77
N LYS A 24 6.72 -20.61 12.59
CA LYS A 24 7.99 -21.12 12.08
C LYS A 24 9.09 -20.92 13.13
N VAL A 25 9.99 -21.89 13.29
CA VAL A 25 11.13 -21.87 14.24
C VAL A 25 11.95 -20.57 14.17
N GLU A 26 11.95 -19.88 13.03
CA GLU A 26 12.65 -18.61 12.86
C GLU A 26 11.99 -17.40 13.57
N GLU A 27 10.72 -17.49 13.96
CA GLU A 27 10.03 -16.44 14.75
C GLU A 27 10.21 -16.63 16.26
N SER A 28 10.73 -17.78 16.71
CA SER A 28 10.92 -18.05 18.13
C SER A 28 12.04 -17.19 18.72
N PHE A 29 13.11 -16.90 17.96
CA PHE A 29 14.26 -16.15 18.49
C PHE A 29 13.84 -14.79 19.06
N ASN A 30 13.09 -13.99 18.29
CA ASN A 30 12.68 -12.66 18.76
C ASN A 30 11.75 -12.76 19.99
N LEU A 31 10.92 -13.81 20.05
CA LEU A 31 10.04 -14.07 21.19
C LEU A 31 10.85 -14.43 22.44
N HIS A 32 11.78 -15.38 22.34
CA HIS A 32 12.66 -15.78 23.44
C HIS A 32 13.58 -14.64 23.86
N ALA A 33 14.17 -13.91 22.91
CA ALA A 33 14.99 -12.74 23.20
C ALA A 33 14.20 -11.63 23.92
N THR A 34 12.95 -11.35 23.52
CA THR A 34 12.11 -10.38 24.24
C THR A 34 11.74 -10.90 25.63
N HIS A 35 11.42 -12.18 25.76
CA HIS A 35 11.17 -12.81 27.06
C HIS A 35 12.38 -12.69 28.00
N ASP A 36 13.58 -13.01 27.53
CA ASP A 36 14.79 -13.02 28.34
C ASP A 36 15.20 -11.61 28.76
N VAL A 37 15.02 -10.62 27.88
CA VAL A 37 15.21 -9.21 28.24
C VAL A 37 14.23 -8.76 29.31
N LEU A 38 12.97 -9.22 29.28
CA LEU A 38 11.97 -8.87 30.29
C LEU A 38 12.19 -9.60 31.62
N LEU A 39 12.62 -10.87 31.59
CA LEU A 39 12.75 -11.71 32.78
C LEU A 39 14.10 -11.53 33.49
N TYR A 40 15.19 -11.54 32.74
CA TYR A 40 16.56 -11.53 33.27
C TYR A 40 17.22 -10.15 33.20
N GLY A 41 16.64 -9.23 32.43
CA GLY A 41 17.19 -7.89 32.22
C GLY A 41 18.49 -7.90 31.41
N ILE A 42 19.00 -6.72 31.06
CA ILE A 42 20.13 -6.55 30.13
C ILE A 42 21.52 -6.60 30.79
N SER A 43 21.63 -7.02 32.05
CA SER A 43 22.89 -6.99 32.80
C SER A 43 23.86 -8.07 32.33
N SER A 44 25.15 -7.76 32.22
CA SER A 44 26.17 -8.71 31.72
C SER A 44 26.23 -10.01 32.54
N ALA A 45 25.91 -9.94 33.83
CA ALA A 45 25.87 -11.07 34.75
C ALA A 45 24.67 -12.00 34.56
N THR A 46 23.59 -11.53 33.92
CA THR A 46 22.37 -12.32 33.68
C THR A 46 22.29 -12.88 32.27
N LEU A 47 23.20 -12.45 31.37
CA LEU A 47 23.26 -12.92 29.99
C LEU A 47 23.45 -14.44 29.86
N ASP A 48 24.12 -15.10 30.82
CA ASP A 48 24.33 -16.55 30.79
C ASP A 48 23.02 -17.36 30.89
N ASN A 49 21.92 -16.74 31.35
CA ASN A 49 20.61 -17.36 31.45
C ASN A 49 19.77 -17.22 30.17
N TYR A 50 20.28 -16.55 29.13
CA TYR A 50 19.54 -16.34 27.90
C TYR A 50 19.50 -17.60 27.04
N ASP A 51 18.35 -17.84 26.41
CA ASP A 51 18.06 -19.04 25.63
C ASP A 51 19.02 -19.24 24.45
N HIS A 52 19.46 -18.16 23.80
CA HIS A 52 20.29 -18.23 22.59
C HIS A 52 21.70 -18.80 22.81
N PHE A 53 22.18 -18.86 24.06
CA PHE A 53 23.43 -19.54 24.37
C PHE A 53 23.27 -21.07 24.45
N MET A 54 22.08 -21.54 24.82
CA MET A 54 21.76 -22.96 24.89
C MET A 54 21.25 -23.50 23.55
N PHE A 55 20.45 -22.69 22.84
CA PHE A 55 19.86 -23.04 21.55
C PHE A 55 20.20 -21.97 20.48
N PRO A 56 21.49 -21.86 20.09
CA PRO A 56 21.86 -20.95 19.01
C PRO A 56 21.24 -21.43 17.70
N GLY A 57 20.45 -20.56 17.06
CA GLY A 57 19.95 -20.82 15.72
C GLY A 57 21.10 -20.92 14.70
N VAL A 58 20.79 -21.41 13.50
CA VAL A 58 21.78 -21.56 12.40
C VAL A 58 22.46 -20.25 12.00
N VAL A 59 21.80 -19.12 12.25
CA VAL A 59 22.27 -17.78 11.93
C VAL A 59 21.82 -16.84 13.06
N PRO A 60 22.69 -15.96 13.57
CA PRO A 60 22.33 -14.99 14.59
C PRO A 60 21.32 -13.96 14.07
N ARG A 61 20.54 -13.40 14.98
CA ARG A 61 19.54 -12.36 14.72
C ARG A 61 19.78 -11.16 15.60
N SER A 62 19.30 -9.98 15.18
CA SER A 62 19.50 -8.76 15.95
C SER A 62 18.61 -8.70 17.19
N PHE A 63 19.22 -8.40 18.33
CA PHE A 63 18.57 -8.13 19.60
C PHE A 63 17.93 -6.75 19.66
N LEU A 64 18.28 -5.81 18.77
CA LEU A 64 17.77 -4.44 18.82
C LEU A 64 16.23 -4.41 18.83
N GLY A 65 15.61 -5.22 17.97
CA GLY A 65 14.14 -5.29 17.88
C GLY A 65 13.52 -5.82 19.18
N SER A 66 14.09 -6.89 19.73
CA SER A 66 13.60 -7.54 20.94
C SER A 66 13.76 -6.68 22.18
N VAL A 67 14.88 -5.95 22.29
CA VAL A 67 15.15 -4.99 23.38
C VAL A 67 14.22 -3.79 23.30
N LEU A 68 14.07 -3.19 22.11
CA LEU A 68 13.14 -2.08 21.91
C LEU A 68 11.70 -2.49 22.20
N LEU A 69 11.30 -3.69 21.76
CA LEU A 69 9.97 -4.23 22.04
C LEU A 69 9.78 -4.44 23.54
N ALA A 70 10.75 -5.04 24.23
CA ALA A 70 10.71 -5.20 25.69
C ALA A 70 10.56 -3.84 26.38
N TRP A 71 11.43 -2.88 26.09
CA TRP A 71 11.41 -1.54 26.69
C TRP A 71 10.11 -0.78 26.43
N LEU A 72 9.55 -0.86 25.22
CA LEU A 72 8.29 -0.22 24.89
C LEU A 72 7.10 -0.92 25.57
N SER A 73 7.21 -2.23 25.74
CA SER A 73 6.17 -3.05 26.38
C SER A 73 6.19 -2.91 27.90
N THR A 74 7.35 -2.78 28.55
CA THR A 74 7.49 -2.67 30.02
C THR A 74 6.57 -1.62 30.67
N PRO A 75 6.54 -0.34 30.25
CA PRO A 75 5.66 0.65 30.86
C PRO A 75 4.18 0.31 30.63
N MET A 76 3.86 -0.25 29.46
CA MET A 76 2.51 -0.65 29.11
C MET A 76 2.05 -1.88 29.91
N ILE A 77 2.94 -2.84 30.16
CA ILE A 77 2.71 -4.02 31.00
C ILE A 77 2.49 -3.60 32.46
N HIS A 78 3.31 -2.70 33.00
CA HIS A 78 3.12 -2.19 34.37
C HIS A 78 1.83 -1.38 34.51
N LEU A 79 1.51 -0.53 33.52
CA LEU A 79 0.28 0.25 33.49
C LEU A 79 -0.96 -0.67 33.40
N CYS A 80 -0.90 -1.67 32.54
CA CYS A 80 -2.02 -2.58 32.33
C CYS A 80 -2.18 -3.62 33.44
N ASN A 81 -1.12 -3.99 34.16
CA ASN A 81 -1.22 -4.74 35.41
C ASN A 81 -1.86 -3.91 36.53
N HIS A 82 -1.68 -2.59 36.50
CA HIS A 82 -2.33 -1.68 37.46
C HIS A 82 -3.83 -1.48 37.17
N PHE A 83 -4.24 -1.55 35.89
CA PHE A 83 -5.61 -1.26 35.48
C PHE A 83 -6.44 -2.46 34.97
N GLY A 84 -5.86 -3.64 34.75
CA GLY A 84 -6.57 -4.82 34.25
C GLY A 84 -7.08 -4.71 32.80
N LEU A 85 -6.42 -3.91 31.95
CA LEU A 85 -7.03 -3.34 30.73
C LEU A 85 -6.58 -3.89 29.35
N ILE A 86 -5.69 -4.88 29.23
CA ILE A 86 -5.28 -5.33 27.87
C ILE A 86 -6.21 -6.43 27.36
N SER A 87 -6.98 -6.12 26.31
CA SER A 87 -7.96 -7.06 25.73
C SER A 87 -7.77 -7.41 24.25
N SER A 88 -6.99 -6.69 23.41
CA SER A 88 -6.84 -7.13 21.99
C SER A 88 -5.65 -6.56 21.18
N LYS A 89 -5.11 -7.38 20.26
CA LYS A 89 -4.06 -7.02 19.28
C LYS A 89 -4.54 -6.10 18.15
N PHE A 90 -5.86 -5.89 18.01
CA PHE A 90 -6.48 -5.05 16.98
C PHE A 90 -6.19 -3.56 17.19
N ASP A 91 -6.11 -3.12 18.45
CA ASP A 91 -5.84 -1.73 18.81
C ASP A 91 -4.43 -1.31 18.38
N LEU A 92 -3.46 -2.22 18.51
CA LEU A 92 -2.10 -2.03 18.01
C LEU A 92 -2.07 -1.88 16.48
N GLN A 93 -2.88 -2.63 15.75
CA GLN A 93 -2.91 -2.58 14.29
C GLN A 93 -3.59 -1.31 13.78
N ILE A 94 -4.62 -0.81 14.47
CA ILE A 94 -5.22 0.50 14.20
C ILE A 94 -4.21 1.62 14.45
N ILE A 95 -3.49 1.57 15.58
CA ILE A 95 -2.48 2.58 15.93
C ILE A 95 -1.37 2.58 14.87
N ILE A 96 -0.85 1.44 14.45
CA ILE A 96 0.18 1.35 13.39
C ILE A 96 -0.34 1.91 12.06
N ASN A 97 -1.59 1.63 11.69
CA ASN A 97 -2.19 2.16 10.45
C ASN A 97 -2.44 3.67 10.53
N ILE A 98 -2.85 4.20 11.68
CA ILE A 98 -3.03 5.64 11.91
C ILE A 98 -1.67 6.34 11.95
N SER A 99 -0.67 5.79 12.64
CA SER A 99 0.71 6.31 12.63
C SER A 99 1.29 6.31 11.23
N THR A 100 1.02 5.27 10.42
CA THR A 100 1.42 5.22 9.01
C THR A 100 0.68 6.26 8.18
N TYR A 101 -0.61 6.47 8.39
CA TYR A 101 -1.39 7.54 7.76
C TYR A 101 -0.87 8.95 8.14
N LEU A 102 -0.54 9.17 9.41
CA LEU A 102 -0.03 10.45 9.91
C LEU A 102 1.41 10.72 9.46
N LEU A 103 2.25 9.69 9.34
CA LEU A 103 3.59 9.77 8.76
C LEU A 103 3.53 10.04 7.25
N ILE A 104 2.51 9.53 6.55
CA ILE A 104 2.24 9.83 5.15
C ILE A 104 1.34 11.08 5.06
N ASN A 105 1.83 12.22 5.53
CA ASN A 105 1.15 13.49 5.30
C ASN A 105 1.39 13.95 3.85
N ARG A 106 0.57 13.44 2.92
CA ARG A 106 0.58 13.88 1.53
C ARG A 106 -0.29 15.13 1.42
N ASN A 107 0.32 16.30 1.36
CA ASN A 107 -0.38 17.55 1.06
C ASN A 107 -1.22 17.36 -0.22
N ARG A 108 -2.54 17.59 -0.14
CA ARG A 108 -3.53 17.27 -1.18
C ARG A 108 -3.19 17.86 -2.56
N ASN A 109 -2.39 18.93 -2.59
CA ASN A 109 -2.01 19.66 -3.81
C ASN A 109 -0.54 19.48 -4.22
N ALA A 110 0.27 18.72 -3.47
CA ALA A 110 1.68 18.50 -3.83
C ALA A 110 1.80 17.49 -4.97
N GLN A 111 2.25 17.96 -6.14
CA GLN A 111 2.46 17.11 -7.31
C GLN A 111 3.75 16.28 -7.23
N ARG A 112 4.70 16.65 -6.35
CA ARG A 112 5.98 15.95 -6.16
C ARG A 112 6.27 15.70 -4.68
N PRO A 113 6.81 14.53 -4.31
CA PRO A 113 7.24 14.25 -2.93
C PRO A 113 8.41 15.16 -2.54
N SER A 114 8.43 15.61 -1.27
CA SER A 114 9.56 16.41 -0.75
C SER A 114 10.84 15.57 -0.69
N GLN A 115 11.98 16.17 -1.01
CA GLN A 115 13.29 15.52 -0.86
C GLN A 115 13.57 15.08 0.58
N THR A 116 13.01 15.78 1.59
CA THR A 116 13.12 15.38 3.01
C THR A 116 12.35 14.10 3.31
N ALA A 117 11.13 13.98 2.80
CA ALA A 117 10.29 12.80 3.01
C ALA A 117 10.88 11.57 2.31
N ILE A 118 11.39 11.72 1.09
CA ILE A 118 12.06 10.61 0.36
C ILE A 118 13.36 10.23 1.07
N GLY A 119 14.15 11.21 1.51
CA GLY A 119 15.35 10.95 2.30
C GLY A 119 15.04 10.20 3.60
N GLY A 120 14.01 10.63 4.34
CA GLY A 120 13.56 9.94 5.55
C GLY A 120 13.09 8.52 5.28
N ALA A 121 12.27 8.30 4.25
CA ALA A 121 11.81 6.98 3.86
C ALA A 121 12.98 6.04 3.47
N LEU A 122 13.95 6.55 2.70
CA LEU A 122 15.15 5.78 2.34
C LEU A 122 16.02 5.48 3.56
N ALA A 123 16.20 6.44 4.47
CA ALA A 123 16.93 6.21 5.72
C ALA A 123 16.28 5.10 6.56
N LEU A 124 14.95 5.11 6.69
CA LEU A 124 14.20 4.07 7.41
C LEU A 124 14.31 2.70 6.73
N LEU A 125 14.22 2.64 5.40
CA LEU A 125 14.39 1.40 4.64
C LEU A 125 15.81 0.84 4.77
N ILE A 126 16.84 1.69 4.70
CA ILE A 126 18.24 1.31 4.89
C ILE A 126 18.48 0.82 6.32
N PHE A 127 17.98 1.53 7.31
CA PHE A 127 18.08 1.13 8.71
C PHE A 127 17.42 -0.24 8.94
N THR A 128 16.23 -0.44 8.38
CA THR A 128 15.52 -1.73 8.43
C THR A 128 16.34 -2.83 7.74
N ALA A 129 16.94 -2.52 6.59
CA ALA A 129 17.70 -3.50 5.82
C ALA A 129 18.99 -3.93 6.52
N VAL A 130 19.69 -2.99 7.16
CA VAL A 130 20.96 -3.25 7.84
C VAL A 130 20.77 -4.04 9.13
N ILE A 131 19.69 -3.76 9.87
CA ILE A 131 19.51 -4.31 11.22
C ILE A 131 18.59 -5.53 11.25
N PHE A 132 17.50 -5.50 10.48
CA PHE A 132 16.45 -6.49 10.62
C PHE A 132 16.36 -7.46 9.45
N ARG A 133 16.44 -6.95 8.21
CA ARG A 133 16.10 -7.74 7.01
C ARG A 133 16.82 -7.27 5.75
N ALA A 134 17.93 -7.93 5.43
CA ALA A 134 18.77 -7.60 4.29
C ALA A 134 18.02 -7.54 2.93
N GLU A 135 16.95 -8.31 2.72
CA GLU A 135 16.20 -8.31 1.47
C GLU A 135 15.43 -6.99 1.21
N VAL A 136 15.20 -6.19 2.24
CA VAL A 136 14.62 -4.84 2.13
C VAL A 136 15.58 -3.88 1.42
N ALA A 137 16.89 -4.15 1.43
CA ALA A 137 17.88 -3.34 0.72
C ALA A 137 17.58 -3.27 -0.78
N LEU A 138 17.15 -4.39 -1.37
CA LEU A 138 16.79 -4.44 -2.79
C LEU A 138 15.58 -3.54 -3.09
N LEU A 139 14.57 -3.53 -2.21
CA LEU A 139 13.43 -2.61 -2.35
C LEU A 139 13.89 -1.14 -2.23
N ALA A 140 14.77 -0.83 -1.27
CA ALA A 140 15.34 0.50 -1.09
C ALA A 140 16.10 0.98 -2.34
N ILE A 141 16.90 0.10 -2.95
CA ILE A 141 17.64 0.38 -4.20
C ILE A 141 16.67 0.71 -5.33
N VAL A 142 15.63 -0.10 -5.54
CA VAL A 142 14.67 0.14 -6.62
C VAL A 142 13.90 1.45 -6.42
N ILE A 143 13.49 1.77 -5.18
CA ILE A 143 12.81 3.03 -4.85
C ILE A 143 13.76 4.23 -5.04
N ALA A 144 15.01 4.11 -4.61
CA ALA A 144 16.02 5.15 -4.78
C ALA A 144 16.30 5.40 -6.26
N PHE A 145 16.49 4.35 -7.04
CA PHE A 145 16.73 4.43 -8.48
C PHE A 145 15.58 5.13 -9.21
N GLN A 146 14.34 4.72 -8.94
CA GLN A 146 13.16 5.41 -9.49
C GLN A 146 13.10 6.88 -9.06
N SER A 147 13.46 7.19 -7.81
CA SER A 147 13.43 8.56 -7.28
C SER A 147 14.51 9.46 -7.91
N LEU A 148 15.67 8.89 -8.26
CA LEU A 148 16.73 9.56 -9.01
C LEU A 148 16.30 9.83 -10.46
N LEU A 149 15.75 8.82 -11.15
CA LEU A 149 15.25 8.96 -12.53
C LEU A 149 14.14 10.02 -12.65
N ASN A 150 13.24 10.07 -11.68
CA ASN A 150 12.14 11.04 -11.67
C ASN A 150 12.58 12.47 -11.25
N GLY A 151 13.87 12.66 -10.90
CA GLY A 151 14.38 13.95 -10.42
C GLY A 151 13.83 14.36 -9.05
N ASN A 152 13.23 13.44 -8.30
CA ASN A 152 12.66 13.69 -6.98
C ASN A 152 13.72 13.66 -5.87
N LEU A 153 14.88 13.05 -6.13
CA LEU A 153 16.00 12.94 -5.20
C LEU A 153 17.29 13.39 -5.89
N ARG A 154 18.07 14.25 -5.23
CA ARG A 154 19.41 14.62 -5.70
C ARG A 154 20.40 13.52 -5.36
N LEU A 155 21.32 13.19 -6.27
CA LEU A 155 22.35 12.18 -6.06
C LEU A 155 23.20 12.46 -4.81
N SER A 156 23.59 13.71 -4.58
CA SER A 156 24.35 14.10 -3.38
C SER A 156 23.60 13.80 -2.09
N ARG A 157 22.30 14.08 -2.06
CA ARG A 157 21.44 13.78 -0.91
C ARG A 157 21.25 12.29 -0.71
N PHE A 158 21.09 11.54 -1.80
CA PHE A 158 21.03 10.08 -1.75
C PHE A 158 22.29 9.49 -1.12
N ILE A 159 23.48 9.91 -1.58
CA ILE A 159 24.77 9.45 -1.05
C ILE A 159 24.90 9.82 0.42
N LEU A 160 24.62 11.08 0.79
CA LEU A 160 24.72 11.55 2.17
C LEU A 160 23.79 10.78 3.11
N VAL A 161 22.49 10.70 2.77
CA VAL A 161 21.50 10.01 3.58
C VAL A 161 21.81 8.51 3.64
N GLY A 162 22.18 7.91 2.52
CA GLY A 162 22.53 6.49 2.45
C GLY A 162 23.75 6.15 3.29
N PHE A 163 24.81 6.96 3.21
CA PHE A 163 26.02 6.80 4.00
C PHE A 163 25.73 6.97 5.51
N LEU A 164 25.08 8.06 5.90
CA LEU A 164 24.77 8.33 7.31
C LEU A 164 23.82 7.29 7.92
N ALA A 165 22.77 6.89 7.20
CA ALA A 165 21.86 5.85 7.65
C ALA A 165 22.57 4.49 7.77
N SER A 166 23.43 4.14 6.81
CA SER A 166 24.15 2.86 6.84
C SER A 166 25.16 2.82 7.97
N ILE A 167 26.01 3.85 8.12
CA ILE A 167 27.06 3.85 9.14
C ILE A 167 26.46 3.90 10.55
N SER A 168 25.38 4.67 10.76
CA SER A 168 24.69 4.70 12.04
C SER A 168 23.99 3.38 12.36
N ALA A 169 23.32 2.76 11.39
CA ALA A 169 22.68 1.46 11.57
C ALA A 169 23.69 0.34 11.85
N ILE A 170 24.81 0.30 11.10
CA ILE A 170 25.91 -0.67 11.31
C ILE A 170 26.52 -0.47 12.69
N ALA A 171 26.84 0.77 13.08
CA ALA A 171 27.39 1.05 14.40
C ALA A 171 26.43 0.58 15.51
N LEU A 172 25.12 0.80 15.34
CA LEU A 172 24.11 0.41 16.31
C LEU A 172 23.96 -1.12 16.44
N THR A 173 23.80 -1.84 15.32
CA THR A 173 23.69 -3.30 15.33
C THR A 173 24.97 -3.92 15.85
N VAL A 174 26.14 -3.47 15.42
CA VAL A 174 27.42 -3.99 15.91
C VAL A 174 27.59 -3.72 17.41
N ALA A 175 27.24 -2.54 17.91
CA ALA A 175 27.34 -2.24 19.35
C ALA A 175 26.41 -3.11 20.21
N ILE A 176 25.14 -3.25 19.81
CA ILE A 176 24.13 -3.98 20.58
C ILE A 176 24.32 -5.49 20.43
N ASP A 177 24.43 -5.96 19.20
CA ASP A 177 24.44 -7.40 18.92
C ASP A 177 25.75 -8.04 19.38
N SER A 178 26.88 -7.33 19.31
CA SER A 178 28.14 -7.88 19.86
C SER A 178 28.10 -8.04 21.37
N TYR A 179 27.34 -7.19 22.08
CA TYR A 179 27.13 -7.32 23.51
C TYR A 179 26.31 -8.57 23.85
N PHE A 180 25.14 -8.75 23.21
CA PHE A 180 24.26 -9.90 23.49
C PHE A 180 24.81 -11.23 23.01
N TRP A 181 25.52 -11.26 21.88
CA TRP A 181 26.17 -12.46 21.36
C TRP A 181 27.55 -12.74 21.99
N ARG A 182 28.07 -11.83 22.84
CA ARG A 182 29.43 -11.90 23.42
C ARG A 182 30.53 -12.18 22.39
N GLN A 183 30.35 -11.68 21.17
CA GLN A 183 31.25 -11.86 20.04
C GLN A 183 31.46 -10.51 19.36
N TRP A 184 32.71 -10.07 19.21
CA TRP A 184 33.03 -8.79 18.55
C TRP A 184 33.90 -9.01 17.30
N PRO A 185 33.55 -8.47 16.12
CA PRO A 185 32.30 -7.77 15.80
C PRO A 185 31.17 -8.73 15.40
N MET A 186 29.94 -8.43 15.83
CA MET A 186 28.73 -9.18 15.45
C MET A 186 27.78 -8.29 14.63
N TRP A 187 27.62 -8.60 13.35
CA TRP A 187 26.57 -8.06 12.50
C TRP A 187 25.66 -9.18 11.98
N PRO A 188 24.48 -9.40 12.62
CA PRO A 188 23.62 -10.56 12.32
C PRO A 188 23.18 -10.65 10.86
N GLU A 189 22.71 -9.55 10.28
CA GLU A 189 22.21 -9.56 8.90
C GLU A 189 23.32 -9.79 7.86
N LEU A 190 24.55 -9.34 8.12
CA LEU A 190 25.68 -9.64 7.24
C LEU A 190 26.02 -11.13 7.28
N GLN A 191 26.05 -11.74 8.47
CA GLN A 191 26.28 -13.18 8.59
C GLN A 191 25.15 -13.98 7.95
N ALA A 192 23.90 -13.52 8.10
CA ALA A 192 22.75 -14.12 7.45
C ALA A 192 22.85 -14.07 5.93
N LEU A 193 23.27 -12.94 5.37
CA LEU A 193 23.46 -12.77 3.94
C LEU A 193 24.63 -13.63 3.43
N TYR A 194 25.74 -13.69 4.16
CA TYR A 194 26.88 -14.54 3.83
C TYR A 194 26.48 -16.02 3.79
N PHE A 195 25.88 -16.53 4.87
CA PHE A 195 25.45 -17.92 4.96
C PHE A 195 24.40 -18.29 3.90
N ASN A 196 23.36 -17.46 3.72
CA ASN A 196 22.24 -17.84 2.87
C ASN A 196 22.47 -17.58 1.38
N VAL A 197 23.16 -16.48 1.04
CA VAL A 197 23.32 -16.02 -0.34
C VAL A 197 24.70 -16.39 -0.89
N TYR A 198 25.77 -16.15 -0.14
CA TYR A 198 27.13 -16.42 -0.60
C TYR A 198 27.47 -17.92 -0.54
N GLU A 199 27.18 -18.59 0.58
CA GLU A 199 27.39 -20.05 0.71
C GLU A 199 26.28 -20.87 0.06
N GLY A 200 25.17 -20.23 -0.35
CA GLY A 200 24.06 -20.89 -1.04
C GLY A 200 23.19 -21.79 -0.16
N LYS A 201 23.33 -21.72 1.18
CA LYS A 201 22.58 -22.55 2.13
C LYS A 201 21.07 -22.33 2.10
N SER A 202 20.62 -21.19 1.56
CA SER A 202 19.19 -20.95 1.34
C SER A 202 18.52 -22.02 0.46
N ALA A 203 19.26 -22.64 -0.46
CA ALA A 203 18.71 -23.68 -1.35
C ALA A 203 18.34 -24.98 -0.60
N GLU A 204 18.98 -25.27 0.54
CA GLU A 204 18.69 -26.46 1.37
C GLU A 204 17.26 -26.41 1.96
N TRP A 205 16.69 -25.21 2.08
CA TRP A 205 15.31 -24.99 2.54
C TRP A 205 14.26 -25.09 1.42
N GLY A 206 14.67 -25.57 0.24
CA GLY A 206 13.83 -25.76 -0.94
C GLY A 206 13.94 -24.63 -1.95
N VAL A 207 13.87 -25.00 -3.24
CA VAL A 207 13.93 -24.09 -4.37
C VAL A 207 12.60 -24.12 -5.11
N SER A 208 12.18 -22.97 -5.65
CA SER A 208 10.97 -22.89 -6.46
C SER A 208 11.20 -22.06 -7.74
N PRO A 209 10.42 -22.31 -8.81
CA PRO A 209 10.56 -21.58 -10.07
C PRO A 209 10.48 -20.06 -9.91
N TRP A 210 11.09 -19.31 -10.82
CA TRP A 210 11.16 -17.85 -10.75
C TRP A 210 9.76 -17.19 -10.66
N HIS A 211 8.75 -17.73 -11.35
CA HIS A 211 7.40 -17.19 -11.37
C HIS A 211 6.58 -17.45 -10.09
N THR A 212 7.11 -18.17 -9.10
CA THR A 212 6.35 -18.60 -7.90
C THR A 212 5.80 -17.42 -7.10
N TYR A 213 6.54 -16.30 -7.03
CA TYR A 213 6.03 -15.09 -6.38
C TYR A 213 4.77 -14.55 -7.06
N PHE A 214 4.75 -14.50 -8.38
CA PHE A 214 3.61 -13.99 -9.15
C PHE A 214 2.42 -14.95 -9.20
N THR A 215 2.68 -16.25 -9.24
CA THR A 215 1.66 -17.29 -9.45
C THR A 215 1.08 -17.86 -8.16
N SER A 216 1.86 -17.92 -7.08
CA SER A 216 1.45 -18.55 -5.82
C SER A 216 1.40 -17.56 -4.67
N PHE A 217 2.48 -16.80 -4.41
CA PHE A 217 2.54 -15.98 -3.19
C PHE A 217 1.70 -14.70 -3.29
N LEU A 218 1.81 -13.92 -4.38
CA LEU A 218 1.02 -12.69 -4.53
C LEU A 218 -0.50 -12.95 -4.51
N PRO A 219 -1.04 -13.97 -5.20
CA PRO A 219 -2.46 -14.32 -5.09
C PRO A 219 -2.88 -14.69 -3.67
N LYS A 220 -2.06 -15.46 -2.95
CA LYS A 220 -2.34 -15.83 -1.55
C LYS A 220 -2.30 -14.63 -0.60
N LEU A 221 -1.36 -13.70 -0.81
CA LEU A 221 -1.19 -12.54 0.07
C LEU A 221 -2.23 -11.43 -0.17
N LEU A 222 -2.67 -11.25 -1.41
CA LEU A 222 -3.59 -10.17 -1.78
C LEU A 222 -5.04 -10.61 -1.88
N LEU A 223 -5.32 -11.91 -2.08
CA LEU A 223 -6.67 -12.45 -2.21
C LEU A 223 -7.52 -11.57 -3.17
N GLY A 224 -8.65 -11.05 -2.69
CA GLY A 224 -9.54 -10.17 -3.46
C GLY A 224 -8.91 -8.83 -3.87
N ALA A 225 -7.84 -8.37 -3.23
CA ALA A 225 -7.14 -7.13 -3.59
C ALA A 225 -6.33 -7.29 -4.89
N LEU A 226 -5.87 -8.49 -5.25
CA LEU A 226 -5.07 -8.69 -6.46
C LEU A 226 -5.82 -8.28 -7.74
N PRO A 227 -7.02 -8.81 -8.05
CA PRO A 227 -7.73 -8.41 -9.27
C PRO A 227 -8.14 -6.93 -9.25
N LEU A 228 -8.44 -6.38 -8.07
CA LEU A 228 -8.77 -4.96 -7.91
C LEU A 228 -7.57 -4.05 -8.15
N SER A 229 -6.34 -4.53 -7.90
CA SER A 229 -5.13 -3.73 -8.10
C SER A 229 -4.84 -3.42 -9.57
N LEU A 230 -5.23 -4.32 -10.49
CA LEU A 230 -5.00 -4.20 -11.93
C LEU A 230 -5.60 -2.92 -12.55
N PRO A 231 -6.90 -2.61 -12.38
CA PRO A 231 -7.45 -1.34 -12.87
C PRO A 231 -6.86 -0.13 -12.14
N GLY A 232 -6.42 -0.30 -10.88
CA GLY A 232 -5.72 0.75 -10.14
C GLY A 232 -4.39 1.16 -10.76
N ILE A 233 -3.63 0.21 -11.32
CA ILE A 233 -2.33 0.43 -11.98
C ILE A 233 -2.45 1.29 -13.25
N LEU A 234 -3.66 1.38 -13.85
CA LEU A 234 -3.90 2.26 -15.00
C LEU A 234 -3.76 3.75 -14.64
N ASP A 235 -3.94 4.10 -13.37
CA ASP A 235 -3.70 5.46 -12.88
C ASP A 235 -2.19 5.74 -12.77
N HIS A 236 -1.68 6.72 -13.52
CA HIS A 236 -0.26 7.09 -13.54
C HIS A 236 0.32 7.35 -12.14
N ARG A 237 -0.49 7.86 -11.19
CA ARG A 237 -0.04 8.14 -9.82
C ARG A 237 0.16 6.88 -9.01
N ILE A 238 -0.70 5.89 -9.22
CA ILE A 238 -0.60 4.59 -8.56
C ILE A 238 0.50 3.76 -9.20
N ARG A 239 0.61 3.81 -10.53
CA ARG A 239 1.69 3.15 -11.26
C ARG A 239 3.07 3.56 -10.76
N ALA A 240 3.27 4.86 -10.46
CA ALA A 240 4.53 5.34 -9.88
C ALA A 240 4.84 4.75 -8.49
N ILE A 241 3.83 4.29 -7.74
CA ILE A 241 4.00 3.67 -6.42
C ILE A 241 4.21 2.16 -6.56
N VAL A 242 3.50 1.52 -7.50
CA VAL A 242 3.50 0.05 -7.68
C VAL A 242 4.66 -0.46 -8.53
N LEU A 243 5.12 0.31 -9.53
CA LEU A 243 6.23 -0.08 -10.39
C LEU A 243 7.50 -0.54 -9.63
N PRO A 244 8.01 0.18 -8.60
CA PRO A 244 9.19 -0.27 -7.88
C PRO A 244 8.92 -1.56 -7.09
N CYS A 245 7.68 -1.78 -6.64
CA CYS A 245 7.28 -3.02 -5.98
C CYS A 245 7.27 -4.21 -6.95
N ILE A 246 6.75 -4.03 -8.17
CA ILE A 246 6.76 -5.09 -9.19
C ILE A 246 8.19 -5.41 -9.63
N LEU A 247 9.03 -4.39 -9.83
CA LEU A 247 10.44 -4.58 -10.17
C LEU A 247 11.19 -5.27 -9.02
N TYR A 248 10.93 -4.89 -7.77
CA TYR A 248 11.46 -5.59 -6.59
C TYR A 248 11.10 -7.08 -6.58
N VAL A 249 9.81 -7.41 -6.78
CA VAL A 249 9.36 -8.82 -6.84
C VAL A 249 10.01 -9.54 -8.02
N GLY A 250 10.18 -8.88 -9.17
CA GLY A 250 10.89 -9.44 -10.32
C GLY A 250 12.36 -9.76 -10.03
N LEU A 251 13.08 -8.85 -9.37
CA LEU A 251 14.49 -9.04 -9.03
C LEU A 251 14.68 -10.12 -7.96
N ILE A 252 13.88 -10.10 -6.88
CA ILE A 252 13.97 -11.10 -5.81
C ILE A 252 13.50 -12.49 -6.26
N SER A 253 12.71 -12.57 -7.35
CA SER A 253 12.33 -13.85 -7.98
C SER A 253 13.51 -14.65 -8.53
N LEU A 254 14.65 -14.00 -8.75
CA LEU A 254 15.88 -14.65 -9.21
C LEU A 254 16.55 -15.50 -8.11
N LEU A 255 16.20 -15.31 -6.84
CA LEU A 255 16.65 -16.18 -5.76
C LEU A 255 15.98 -17.55 -5.86
N GLY A 256 16.77 -18.62 -5.71
CA GLY A 256 16.27 -19.99 -5.77
C GLY A 256 15.24 -20.27 -4.65
N HIS A 257 15.62 -19.96 -3.42
CA HIS A 257 14.74 -20.03 -2.27
C HIS A 257 13.75 -18.86 -2.25
N LYS A 258 12.49 -19.15 -1.96
CA LYS A 258 11.41 -18.14 -1.98
C LYS A 258 10.50 -18.31 -0.79
N GLU A 259 10.17 -17.19 -0.17
CA GLU A 259 9.27 -17.14 0.97
C GLU A 259 8.36 -15.93 0.90
N TRP A 260 7.12 -16.09 1.32
CA TRP A 260 6.13 -15.01 1.30
C TRP A 260 6.60 -13.78 2.09
N ARG A 261 7.39 -13.97 3.15
CA ARG A 261 7.89 -12.89 4.02
C ARG A 261 8.84 -11.94 3.28
N PHE A 262 9.58 -12.44 2.29
CA PHE A 262 10.49 -11.61 1.51
C PHE A 262 9.73 -10.60 0.65
N ILE A 263 8.47 -10.86 0.30
CA ILE A 263 7.68 -9.94 -0.56
C ILE A 263 6.55 -9.22 0.19
N VAL A 264 6.41 -9.42 1.51
CA VAL A 264 5.29 -8.84 2.29
C VAL A 264 5.21 -7.30 2.19
N TYR A 265 6.34 -6.65 1.92
CA TYR A 265 6.47 -5.19 1.80
C TYR A 265 5.70 -4.59 0.61
N VAL A 266 5.34 -5.40 -0.40
CA VAL A 266 4.57 -4.92 -1.56
C VAL A 266 3.06 -4.91 -1.32
N ILE A 267 2.59 -5.52 -0.23
CA ILE A 267 1.16 -5.63 0.08
C ILE A 267 0.51 -4.26 0.28
N PRO A 268 1.03 -3.33 1.12
CA PRO A 268 0.38 -2.04 1.32
C PRO A 268 0.28 -1.20 0.02
N PRO A 269 1.34 -1.05 -0.80
CA PRO A 269 1.25 -0.39 -2.12
C PRO A 269 0.21 -1.02 -3.07
N LEU A 270 0.14 -2.35 -3.10
CA LEU A 270 -0.81 -3.07 -3.95
C LEU A 270 -2.25 -2.95 -3.43
N ASN A 271 -2.45 -2.84 -2.11
CA ASN A 271 -3.76 -2.51 -1.53
C ASN A 271 -4.19 -1.07 -1.83
N ILE A 272 -3.27 -0.11 -1.90
CA ILE A 272 -3.57 1.25 -2.38
C ILE A 272 -4.05 1.20 -3.84
N ALA A 273 -3.39 0.39 -4.67
CA ALA A 273 -3.84 0.17 -6.05
C ALA A 273 -5.22 -0.50 -6.11
N ALA A 274 -5.46 -1.50 -5.27
CA ALA A 274 -6.76 -2.18 -5.16
C ALA A 274 -7.87 -1.21 -4.77
N ALA A 275 -7.64 -0.35 -3.77
CA ALA A 275 -8.58 0.69 -3.36
C ALA A 275 -8.88 1.69 -4.50
N ARG A 276 -7.87 2.06 -5.29
CA ARG A 276 -8.05 2.92 -6.46
C ARG A 276 -8.90 2.23 -7.54
N GLY A 277 -8.62 0.96 -7.82
CA GLY A 277 -9.37 0.15 -8.77
C GLY A 277 -10.83 -0.04 -8.36
N ALA A 278 -11.07 -0.35 -7.07
CA ALA A 278 -12.40 -0.44 -6.48
C ALA A 278 -13.19 0.87 -6.63
N ARG A 279 -12.55 2.01 -6.31
CA ARG A 279 -13.16 3.34 -6.49
C ARG A 279 -13.50 3.62 -7.95
N TRP A 280 -12.63 3.24 -8.88
CA TRP A 280 -12.88 3.45 -10.32
C TRP A 280 -14.08 2.63 -10.81
N MET A 281 -14.23 1.39 -10.34
CA MET A 281 -15.40 0.56 -10.69
C MET A 281 -16.70 1.10 -10.07
N TYR A 282 -16.65 1.56 -8.82
CA TYR A 282 -17.80 2.15 -8.13
C TYR A 282 -18.25 3.48 -8.74
N ALA A 283 -17.31 4.32 -9.18
CA ALA A 283 -17.61 5.65 -9.71
C ALA A 283 -18.08 5.66 -11.18
N ARG A 284 -18.35 4.49 -11.78
CA ARG A 284 -18.97 4.45 -13.11
C ARG A 284 -20.40 4.98 -12.99
N PRO A 285 -20.79 6.02 -13.75
CA PRO A 285 -22.20 6.41 -13.81
C PRO A 285 -23.02 5.19 -14.25
N PRO A 286 -24.25 4.99 -13.71
CA PRO A 286 -25.16 4.00 -14.27
C PRO A 286 -25.21 4.19 -15.79
N LEU A 287 -25.21 3.08 -16.53
CA LEU A 287 -25.42 3.10 -17.98
C LEU A 287 -26.61 4.05 -18.25
N PRO A 288 -26.47 5.04 -19.15
CA PRO A 288 -27.61 5.89 -19.47
C PRO A 288 -28.78 4.99 -19.84
N ASP A 289 -29.99 5.28 -19.34
CA ASP A 289 -31.24 4.54 -19.55
C ASP A 289 -31.63 4.34 -21.04
N ALA A 290 -30.77 4.74 -21.96
CA ALA A 290 -30.85 4.60 -23.41
C ALA A 290 -30.79 3.14 -23.94
N VAL A 291 -30.93 2.12 -23.08
CA VAL A 291 -31.18 0.73 -23.49
C VAL A 291 -32.53 0.21 -23.01
N LEU A 292 -33.41 1.08 -22.49
CA LEU A 292 -34.85 0.81 -22.48
C LEU A 292 -35.43 1.16 -23.86
N ILE A 293 -35.26 0.19 -24.77
CA ILE A 293 -36.01 -0.07 -26.00
C ILE A 293 -36.93 1.10 -26.49
N PRO A 294 -36.53 1.88 -27.51
CA PRO A 294 -37.45 2.75 -28.23
C PRO A 294 -38.25 1.93 -29.24
N THR A 295 -39.01 0.91 -28.83
CA THR A 295 -39.95 0.23 -29.73
C THR A 295 -41.30 0.92 -29.76
N GLN A 296 -41.76 1.51 -28.65
CA GLN A 296 -43.09 2.15 -28.64
C GLN A 296 -43.07 3.57 -29.22
N ALA A 297 -42.00 4.35 -29.02
CA ALA A 297 -41.90 5.69 -29.59
C ALA A 297 -41.69 5.67 -31.12
N ARG A 298 -41.02 4.64 -31.65
CA ARG A 298 -40.79 4.48 -33.10
C ARG A 298 -42.07 4.04 -33.83
N LEU A 299 -42.85 3.14 -33.22
CA LEU A 299 -44.16 2.73 -33.75
C LEU A 299 -45.21 3.86 -33.70
N ALA A 300 -45.15 4.73 -32.69
CA ALA A 300 -46.02 5.91 -32.61
C ALA A 300 -45.70 6.97 -33.67
N GLN A 301 -44.43 7.15 -34.05
CA GLN A 301 -44.02 8.08 -35.10
C GLN A 301 -44.29 7.56 -36.53
N GLU A 302 -44.25 6.25 -36.75
CA GLU A 302 -44.62 5.65 -38.05
C GLU A 302 -46.11 5.77 -38.36
N HIS A 303 -46.99 5.80 -37.35
CA HIS A 303 -48.42 6.02 -37.56
C HIS A 303 -48.81 7.48 -37.83
N LEU A 304 -47.98 8.46 -37.46
CA LEU A 304 -48.27 9.89 -37.67
C LEU A 304 -47.82 10.43 -39.04
N HIS A 305 -46.97 9.68 -39.77
CA HIS A 305 -46.39 10.10 -41.04
C HIS A 305 -46.83 9.23 -42.23
N ARG A 306 -48.13 8.95 -42.36
CA ARG A 306 -48.70 8.58 -43.67
C ARG A 306 -48.96 9.86 -44.47
N PRO A 307 -48.27 10.11 -45.60
CA PRO A 307 -48.54 11.29 -46.41
C PRO A 307 -49.85 11.10 -47.17
N THR A 308 -50.84 11.97 -46.89
CA THR A 308 -51.96 12.21 -47.81
C THR A 308 -51.42 12.91 -49.05
N ALA A 309 -51.51 12.24 -50.19
CA ALA A 309 -51.13 12.77 -51.49
C ALA A 309 -52.01 13.95 -51.91
N VAL A 310 -51.41 15.09 -52.26
CA VAL A 310 -51.99 16.17 -53.08
C VAL A 310 -50.88 16.76 -53.97
N PRO A 311 -51.13 17.05 -55.27
CA PRO A 311 -50.06 17.18 -56.25
C PRO A 311 -49.51 18.61 -56.44
N ASN A 312 -48.18 18.67 -56.57
CA ASN A 312 -47.35 19.43 -57.52
C ASN A 312 -47.67 20.91 -57.81
N ARG A 313 -46.71 21.81 -57.51
CA ARG A 313 -46.33 22.94 -58.41
C ARG A 313 -44.92 23.49 -58.11
N ARG A 314 -44.06 23.34 -59.11
CA ARG A 314 -42.83 24.07 -59.51
C ARG A 314 -42.39 25.30 -58.69
N GLY A 315 -41.07 25.42 -58.47
CA GLY A 315 -40.40 26.73 -58.49
C GLY A 315 -39.13 26.92 -57.65
N HIS A 316 -37.97 26.67 -58.26
CA HIS A 316 -36.78 27.53 -58.24
C HIS A 316 -36.01 27.93 -56.94
N ARG A 317 -34.68 27.75 -57.10
CA ARG A 317 -33.53 28.53 -56.60
C ARG A 317 -32.84 28.09 -55.31
N ALA A 318 -31.68 27.47 -55.55
CA ALA A 318 -30.53 27.39 -54.65
C ALA A 318 -30.11 28.77 -54.11
N ARG A 319 -29.74 28.83 -52.84
CA ARG A 319 -28.99 29.96 -52.27
C ARG A 319 -27.81 29.47 -51.44
N LYS A 320 -26.65 30.05 -51.75
CA LYS A 320 -25.29 29.75 -51.31
C LYS A 320 -25.09 30.03 -49.81
N LEU A 321 -24.28 29.17 -49.19
CA LEU A 321 -23.59 29.40 -47.91
C LEU A 321 -22.59 30.57 -48.02
N PRO A 322 -22.40 31.38 -46.97
CA PRO A 322 -21.16 32.10 -46.77
C PRO A 322 -20.29 31.41 -45.70
N ARG A 323 -19.02 31.18 -46.08
CA ARG A 323 -17.90 30.97 -45.17
C ARG A 323 -17.55 32.31 -44.53
N HIS A 324 -17.37 32.33 -43.20
CA HIS A 324 -16.57 33.36 -42.54
C HIS A 324 -15.63 32.71 -41.53
N SER A 325 -14.35 32.87 -41.83
CA SER A 325 -13.18 32.72 -40.97
C SER A 325 -12.87 34.05 -40.28
N ALA A 326 -12.74 34.06 -38.95
CA ALA A 326 -11.88 34.93 -38.12
C ALA A 326 -12.09 34.56 -36.62
N PRO A 327 -11.32 35.10 -35.66
CA PRO A 327 -10.03 34.57 -35.19
C PRO A 327 -10.07 34.20 -33.69
N TYR A 328 -8.96 33.62 -33.20
CA TYR A 328 -8.69 33.35 -31.79
C TYR A 328 -8.93 34.58 -30.90
N ALA A 329 -9.94 34.53 -30.03
CA ALA A 329 -10.15 35.47 -28.95
C ALA A 329 -9.96 34.76 -27.61
N HIS A 330 -8.97 35.22 -26.83
CA HIS A 330 -8.79 34.91 -25.42
C HIS A 330 -10.04 35.34 -24.64
N GLY A 331 -10.90 34.40 -24.30
CA GLY A 331 -12.06 34.60 -23.44
C GLY A 331 -11.95 33.74 -22.18
N ASN A 332 -12.09 34.37 -21.01
CA ASN A 332 -12.19 33.75 -19.69
C ASN A 332 -13.38 32.75 -19.63
N GLY A 333 -13.18 31.56 -20.19
CA GLY A 333 -14.16 30.48 -20.15
C GLY A 333 -14.21 29.85 -18.76
N GLU A 334 -15.22 30.20 -17.99
CA GLU A 334 -15.58 29.44 -16.80
C GLU A 334 -15.76 27.96 -17.16
N LEU A 335 -15.02 27.10 -16.45
CA LEU A 335 -15.01 25.65 -16.66
C LEU A 335 -16.44 25.07 -16.57
N PRO A 336 -16.82 24.10 -17.42
CA PRO A 336 -18.18 23.55 -17.52
C PRO A 336 -18.80 23.08 -16.20
N TRP A 337 -17.98 22.69 -15.22
CA TRP A 337 -18.43 22.28 -13.90
C TRP A 337 -18.96 23.44 -13.04
N ARG A 338 -18.47 24.68 -13.22
CA ARG A 338 -18.93 25.86 -12.46
C ARG A 338 -20.36 26.25 -12.84
N ARG A 339 -20.71 26.16 -14.12
CA ARG A 339 -22.09 26.37 -14.61
C ARG A 339 -23.05 25.30 -14.10
N SER A 340 -22.56 24.07 -13.96
CA SER A 340 -23.35 22.95 -13.43
C SER A 340 -23.62 23.12 -11.93
N LEU A 341 -22.63 23.61 -11.16
CA LEU A 341 -22.80 23.92 -9.74
C LEU A 341 -23.75 25.11 -9.50
N ALA A 342 -23.67 26.15 -10.33
CA ALA A 342 -24.55 27.30 -10.24
C ALA A 342 -26.02 26.94 -10.54
N ARG A 343 -26.27 26.05 -11.52
CA ARG A 343 -27.62 25.52 -11.79
C ARG A 343 -28.14 24.65 -10.66
N PHE A 344 -27.30 23.76 -10.12
CA PHE A 344 -27.69 22.90 -9.00
C PHE A 344 -28.05 23.70 -7.75
N ASN A 345 -27.29 24.76 -7.43
CA ASN A 345 -27.59 25.61 -6.28
C ASN A 345 -28.84 26.49 -6.49
N ALA A 346 -29.17 26.86 -7.73
CA ALA A 346 -30.40 27.58 -8.03
C ALA A 346 -31.65 26.68 -7.91
N GLU A 347 -31.58 25.45 -8.44
CA GLU A 347 -32.65 24.45 -8.28
C GLU A 347 -32.86 24.04 -6.82
N TYR A 348 -31.81 24.06 -5.99
CA TYR A 348 -31.91 23.74 -4.56
C TYR A 348 -32.53 24.89 -3.73
N ALA A 349 -32.34 26.14 -4.16
CA ALA A 349 -32.95 27.31 -3.52
C ALA A 349 -34.46 27.38 -3.82
N ASP A 350 -34.87 27.12 -5.07
CA ASP A 350 -36.28 27.09 -5.47
C ASP A 350 -37.07 25.94 -4.80
N ALA A 351 -36.39 24.86 -4.41
CA ALA A 351 -37.01 23.74 -3.71
C ALA A 351 -37.28 23.99 -2.22
N GLN A 352 -36.72 25.05 -1.62
CA GLN A 352 -36.89 25.37 -0.19
C GLN A 352 -38.01 26.38 0.10
N ASP A 353 -38.48 27.15 -0.90
CA ASP A 353 -39.51 28.20 -0.74
C ASP A 353 -40.95 27.76 -1.07
N GLY A 354 -41.20 26.45 -1.20
CA GLY A 354 -42.52 25.88 -1.49
C GLY A 354 -43.53 25.98 -0.33
N THR A 355 -44.13 27.15 -0.13
CA THR A 355 -45.39 27.30 0.60
C THR A 355 -46.57 26.87 -0.28
N PRO A 356 -47.49 26.01 0.19
CA PRO A 356 -48.62 25.57 -0.62
C PRO A 356 -49.71 26.66 -0.71
N PRO A 357 -50.47 26.74 -1.81
CA PRO A 357 -51.56 27.70 -1.93
C PRO A 357 -52.77 27.24 -1.09
N LEU A 358 -53.22 28.10 -0.18
CA LEU A 358 -54.47 27.93 0.57
C LEU A 358 -55.66 27.98 -0.42
N THR A 359 -56.46 26.92 -0.41
CA THR A 359 -57.78 26.88 -1.04
C THR A 359 -58.84 26.73 0.04
N HIS A 360 -59.74 27.72 0.07
CA HIS A 360 -60.98 27.88 0.84
C HIS A 360 -60.93 28.06 2.35
#